data_AF-A0A7J8XBZ8-F1
#
_entry.id   AF-A0A7J8XBZ8-F1
#
_cell.length_a   1.000
_cell.length_b   1.000
_cell.length_c   1.000
_cell.angle_alpha   90.00
_cell.angle_beta   90.00
_cell.angle_gamma   90.00
#
_symmetry.space_group_name_H-M   'P 1'
#
loop_
_entity.id
_entity.type
_entity.pdbx_description
1 polymer ?
#
loop_
_entity_poly.entity_id
_entity_poly.type
_entity_poly.pdbx_seq_one_letter_code
_entity_poly.pdbx_strand_id
1 'polypeptide(L)'
;MEITRILPEDCLCLIISLTSPADACRSAMVSHAFRSVADSDAVWEKFLPSDYRSIISSSLLSLGKKDVYFHMFFHPILIQNGTMSFQLEKESGKKCYILGAKALSMIWLLRDTFMPFPWISTSLPGL
;
A
#
# COMPACT_ATOMS: atom_id res chain seq x y z
N MET A 1 -3.74 -30.89 0.99
CA MET A 1 -2.43 -30.51 0.46
C MET A 1 -1.54 -30.20 1.65
N GLU A 2 -0.49 -31.01 1.84
CA GLU A 2 0.28 -31.20 3.09
C GLU A 2 1.45 -30.22 3.27
N ILE A 3 1.39 -29.04 2.65
CA ILE A 3 2.52 -28.10 2.74
C ILE A 3 2.69 -27.54 4.16
N THR A 4 1.60 -27.44 4.93
CA THR A 4 1.60 -26.97 6.31
C THR A 4 2.26 -27.96 7.28
N ARG A 5 2.44 -29.23 6.87
CA ARG A 5 3.23 -30.21 7.64
C ARG A 5 4.74 -30.00 7.47
N ILE A 6 5.16 -29.36 6.37
CA ILE A 6 6.56 -29.10 6.04
C ILE A 6 6.95 -27.67 6.43
N LEU A 7 6.03 -26.71 6.26
CA LEU A 7 6.23 -25.30 6.56
C LEU A 7 5.13 -24.80 7.51
N PRO A 8 5.46 -24.40 8.74
CA PRO A 8 4.49 -23.86 9.69
C PRO A 8 3.73 -22.65 9.11
N GLU A 9 2.48 -22.46 9.55
CA GLU A 9 1.64 -21.35 9.08
C GLU A 9 2.27 -19.98 9.35
N ASP A 10 2.96 -19.82 10.49
CA ASP A 10 3.67 -18.58 10.82
C ASP A 10 4.80 -18.26 9.83
N CYS A 11 5.53 -19.29 9.39
CA CYS A 11 6.58 -19.11 8.37
C CYS A 11 5.95 -18.72 7.03
N LEU A 12 4.83 -19.34 6.67
CA LEU A 12 4.11 -19.00 5.45
C LEU A 12 3.55 -17.57 5.50
N CYS A 13 3.01 -17.16 6.64
CA CYS A 13 2.54 -15.81 6.91
C CYS A 13 3.67 -14.79 6.72
N LEU A 14 4.83 -15.04 7.33
CA LEU A 14 6.01 -14.20 7.18
C LEU A 14 6.44 -14.09 5.71
N ILE A 15 6.58 -15.22 5.01
CA ILE A 15 7.00 -15.22 3.60
C ILE A 15 6.03 -14.40 2.76
N ILE A 16 4.71 -14.65 2.86
CA ILE A 16 3.71 -13.94 2.07
C ILE A 16 3.70 -12.45 2.42
N SER A 17 3.86 -12.08 3.69
CA SER A 17 3.92 -10.68 4.13
C SER A 17 5.11 -9.87 3.58
N LEU A 18 6.15 -10.56 3.10
CA LEU A 18 7.33 -9.95 2.47
C LEU A 18 7.22 -9.88 0.94
N THR A 19 6.12 -10.38 0.36
CA THR A 19 5.85 -10.29 -1.08
C THR A 19 5.02 -9.05 -1.43
N SER A 20 4.46 -8.99 -2.63
CA SER A 20 3.51 -7.94 -3.01
C SER A 20 2.05 -8.33 -2.65
N PRO A 21 1.14 -7.36 -2.46
CA PRO A 21 -0.29 -7.63 -2.33
C PRO A 21 -0.86 -8.48 -3.47
N ALA A 22 -0.34 -8.32 -4.69
CA ALA A 22 -0.71 -9.13 -5.84
C ALA A 22 -0.24 -10.58 -5.71
N ASP A 23 0.97 -10.81 -5.21
CA ASP A 23 1.51 -12.15 -4.91
C ASP A 23 0.75 -12.85 -3.78
N ALA A 24 0.33 -12.10 -2.75
CA ALA A 24 -0.53 -12.64 -1.70
C ALA A 24 -1.87 -13.13 -2.28
N CYS A 25 -2.50 -12.34 -3.16
CA CYS A 25 -3.73 -12.75 -3.84
C CYS A 25 -3.51 -14.00 -4.73
N ARG A 26 -2.38 -14.09 -5.44
CA ARG A 26 -2.02 -15.29 -6.22
C ARG A 26 -1.82 -16.51 -5.32
N SER A 27 -1.14 -16.32 -4.19
CA SER A 27 -0.89 -17.38 -3.19
C SER A 27 -2.19 -17.94 -2.64
N ALA A 28 -3.18 -17.08 -2.37
CA ALA A 28 -4.49 -17.47 -1.88
C ALA A 28 -5.25 -18.44 -2.82
N MET A 29 -4.94 -18.43 -4.12
CA MET A 29 -5.58 -19.32 -5.10
C MET A 29 -4.99 -20.73 -5.14
N VAL A 30 -3.84 -20.97 -4.50
CA VAL A 30 -3.13 -22.26 -4.57
C VAL A 30 -3.86 -23.36 -3.81
N SER A 31 -4.35 -23.07 -2.60
CA SER A 31 -5.10 -24.03 -1.77
C SER A 31 -5.82 -23.33 -0.62
N HIS A 32 -6.70 -24.06 0.08
CA HIS A 32 -7.42 -23.53 1.24
C HIS A 32 -6.50 -23.09 2.39
N ALA A 33 -5.41 -23.82 2.63
CA ALA A 33 -4.44 -23.48 3.68
C ALA A 33 -3.70 -22.18 3.32
N PHE A 34 -3.22 -22.07 2.09
CA PHE A 34 -2.61 -20.83 1.60
C PHE A 34 -3.59 -19.66 1.63
N ARG A 35 -4.85 -19.87 1.25
CA ARG A 35 -5.89 -18.83 1.33
C ARG A 35 -6.06 -18.30 2.75
N SER A 36 -6.15 -19.21 3.72
CA SER A 36 -6.31 -18.83 5.13
C SER A 36 -5.16 -17.94 5.62
N VAL A 37 -3.92 -18.29 5.26
CA VAL A 37 -2.74 -17.53 5.67
C VAL A 37 -2.60 -16.23 4.87
N ALA A 38 -2.78 -16.29 3.54
CA ALA A 38 -2.64 -15.14 2.64
C ALA A 38 -3.69 -14.05 2.88
N ASP A 39 -4.89 -14.42 3.36
CA ASP A 39 -5.97 -13.50 3.68
C ASP A 39 -5.95 -13.03 5.15
N SER A 40 -4.95 -13.46 5.94
CA SER A 40 -4.85 -13.08 7.35
C SER A 40 -4.47 -11.62 7.55
N ASP A 41 -4.99 -11.02 8.62
CA ASP A 41 -4.66 -9.63 8.98
C ASP A 41 -3.16 -9.43 9.25
N ALA A 42 -2.46 -10.46 9.72
CA ALA A 42 -1.02 -10.40 9.96
C ALA A 42 -0.21 -10.15 8.67
N VAL A 43 -0.65 -10.73 7.54
CA VAL A 43 -0.07 -10.46 6.22
C VAL A 43 -0.43 -9.05 5.76
N TRP A 44 -1.72 -8.71 5.78
CA TRP A 44 -2.20 -7.45 5.18
C TRP A 44 -1.82 -6.21 5.99
N GLU A 45 -1.58 -6.33 7.30
CA GLU A 45 -1.02 -5.23 8.10
C GLU A 45 0.37 -4.78 7.61
N LYS A 46 1.17 -5.68 7.01
CA LYS A 46 2.49 -5.34 6.45
C LYS A 46 2.41 -4.60 5.11
N PHE A 47 1.31 -4.79 4.38
CA PHE A 47 1.07 -4.10 3.11
C PHE A 47 0.48 -2.70 3.30
N LEU A 48 -0.10 -2.43 4.46
CA LEU A 48 -0.65 -1.11 4.78
C LEU A 48 0.48 -0.13 5.17
N PRO A 49 0.39 1.15 4.75
CA PRO A 49 1.33 2.17 5.20
C PRO A 49 1.27 2.36 6.72
N SER A 50 2.39 2.52 7.41
CA SER A 50 2.43 2.58 8.89
C SER A 50 1.51 3.63 9.55
N ASP A 51 1.18 4.69 8.83
CA ASP A 51 0.31 5.80 9.25
C ASP A 51 -1.15 5.65 8.79
N TYR A 52 -1.54 4.54 8.18
CA TYR A 52 -2.90 4.32 7.64
C TYR A 52 -4.00 4.64 8.67
N ARG A 53 -3.76 4.33 9.95
CA ARG A 53 -4.71 4.55 11.05
C ARG A 53 -5.04 6.03 11.30
N SER A 54 -4.14 6.94 10.91
CA SER A 54 -4.39 8.39 10.97
C SER A 54 -5.15 8.92 9.76
N ILE A 55 -5.16 8.14 8.67
CA ILE A 55 -5.75 8.53 7.38
C ILE A 55 -7.20 8.04 7.28
N ILE A 56 -7.50 6.85 7.80
CA ILE A 56 -8.82 6.22 7.68
C ILE A 56 -9.75 6.57 8.84
N SER A 57 -11.06 6.54 8.58
CA SER A 57 -12.08 6.74 9.62
C SER A 57 -12.15 5.58 10.61
N SER A 58 -12.70 5.84 11.80
CA SER A 58 -12.88 4.81 12.85
C SER A 58 -13.73 3.62 12.38
N SER A 59 -14.67 3.83 11.47
CA SER A 59 -15.51 2.77 10.89
C SER A 59 -14.71 1.79 10.01
N LEU A 60 -13.61 2.22 9.41
CA LEU A 60 -12.75 1.37 8.60
C LEU A 60 -11.77 0.57 9.46
N LEU A 61 -11.46 1.05 10.67
CA LEU A 61 -10.59 0.33 11.60
C LEU A 61 -11.19 -0.98 12.12
N SER A 62 -12.51 -1.13 12.07
CA SER A 62 -13.22 -2.37 12.42
C SER A 62 -13.26 -3.41 11.31
N LEU A 63 -12.84 -3.07 10.08
CA LEU A 63 -12.75 -4.02 8.97
C LEU A 63 -11.45 -4.83 9.02
N GLY A 64 -11.43 -5.97 8.33
CA GLY A 64 -10.19 -6.73 8.10
C GLY A 64 -9.16 -5.88 7.35
N LYS A 65 -7.87 -6.14 7.58
CA LYS A 65 -6.78 -5.33 7.00
C LYS A 65 -6.75 -5.42 5.48
N LYS A 66 -7.14 -6.57 4.94
CA LYS A 66 -7.35 -6.76 3.51
C LYS A 66 -8.42 -5.82 2.95
N ASP A 67 -9.55 -5.71 3.64
CA ASP A 67 -10.65 -4.84 3.20
C ASP A 67 -10.29 -3.36 3.32
N VAL A 68 -9.55 -2.99 4.38
CA VAL A 68 -8.99 -1.64 4.53
C VAL A 68 -8.08 -1.30 3.35
N TYR A 69 -7.19 -2.22 2.97
CA TYR A 69 -6.31 -2.04 1.82
C TYR A 69 -7.10 -1.79 0.54
N PHE A 70 -8.09 -2.65 0.24
CA PHE A 70 -8.92 -2.49 -0.96
C PHE A 70 -9.76 -1.21 -0.92
N HIS A 71 -10.25 -0.80 0.26
CA HIS A 71 -10.96 0.46 0.40
C HIS A 71 -10.06 1.66 0.03
N MET A 72 -8.84 1.72 0.58
CA MET A 72 -7.86 2.78 0.27
C MET A 72 -7.37 2.74 -1.19
N PHE A 73 -7.47 1.58 -1.85
CA PHE A 73 -7.18 1.41 -3.26
C PHE A 73 -8.32 1.92 -4.16
N PHE A 74 -9.58 1.54 -3.87
CA PHE A 74 -10.73 1.87 -4.71
C PHE A 74 -11.30 3.28 -4.47
N HIS A 75 -11.05 3.85 -3.29
CA HIS A 75 -11.60 5.15 -2.90
C HIS A 75 -10.47 6.16 -2.65
N PRO A 76 -10.17 7.03 -3.64
CA PRO A 76 -9.21 8.10 -3.45
C PRO A 76 -9.64 9.04 -2.31
N ILE A 77 -8.74 9.28 -1.37
CA ILE A 77 -8.96 10.17 -0.22
C ILE A 77 -8.48 11.56 -0.62
N LEU A 78 -9.37 12.56 -0.51
CA LEU A 78 -9.02 13.96 -0.79
C LEU A 78 -8.22 14.56 0.37
N ILE A 79 -7.07 15.15 0.05
CA ILE A 79 -6.15 15.80 1.00
C ILE A 79 -5.92 17.26 0.54
N GLN A 80 -5.45 18.11 1.43
CA GLN A 80 -5.09 19.51 1.14
C GLN A 80 -6.27 20.29 0.54
N ASN A 81 -7.41 20.27 1.25
CA ASN A 81 -8.64 20.94 0.85
C ASN A 81 -9.15 20.52 -0.55
N GLY A 82 -8.94 19.26 -0.92
CA GLY A 82 -9.37 18.72 -2.22
C GLY A 82 -8.43 19.00 -3.39
N THR A 83 -7.25 19.59 -3.13
CA THR A 83 -6.28 19.90 -4.20
C THR A 83 -5.35 18.72 -4.51
N MET A 84 -5.28 17.74 -3.63
CA MET A 84 -4.57 16.47 -3.81
C MET A 84 -5.50 15.30 -3.53
N SER A 85 -5.27 14.17 -4.17
CA SER A 85 -5.86 12.90 -3.74
C SER A 85 -4.77 11.87 -3.42
N PHE A 86 -5.11 10.96 -2.52
CA PHE A 86 -4.26 9.88 -2.04
C PHE A 86 -4.97 8.55 -2.27
N GLN A 87 -4.24 7.57 -2.76
CA GLN A 87 -4.70 6.20 -2.93
C GLN A 87 -3.51 5.24 -2.83
N LEU A 88 -3.77 3.95 -2.63
CA LEU A 88 -2.71 2.94 -2.72
C LEU A 88 -2.48 2.53 -4.19
N GLU A 89 -1.23 2.24 -4.55
CA GLU A 89 -0.90 1.59 -5.81
C GLU A 89 -1.29 0.10 -5.72
N LYS A 90 -2.10 -0.36 -6.68
CA LYS A 90 -2.72 -1.70 -6.68
C LYS A 90 -1.74 -2.82 -6.33
N GLU A 91 -0.61 -2.84 -7.04
CA GLU A 91 0.29 -4.00 -7.06
C GLU A 91 1.31 -3.96 -5.93
N SER A 92 1.75 -2.78 -5.51
CA SER A 92 2.84 -2.63 -4.55
C SER A 92 2.38 -2.20 -3.15
N GLY A 93 1.16 -1.66 -3.01
CA GLY A 93 0.69 -1.05 -1.77
C GLY A 93 1.34 0.30 -1.43
N LYS A 94 2.15 0.85 -2.34
CA LYS A 94 2.79 2.16 -2.14
C LYS A 94 1.75 3.28 -2.16
N LYS A 95 2.07 4.36 -1.45
CA LYS A 95 1.28 5.60 -1.49
C LYS A 95 1.38 6.25 -2.86
N CYS A 96 0.24 6.50 -3.49
CA CYS A 96 0.13 7.25 -4.73
C CYS A 96 -0.60 8.58 -4.44
N TYR A 97 0.02 9.69 -4.84
CA TYR A 97 -0.56 11.03 -4.72
C TYR A 97 -0.84 11.58 -6.11
N ILE A 98 -2.07 12.04 -6.34
CA ILE A 98 -2.46 12.77 -7.54
C ILE A 98 -2.59 14.24 -7.17
N LEU A 99 -1.92 15.10 -7.92
CA LEU A 99 -1.88 16.54 -7.69
C LEU A 99 -2.80 17.25 -8.68
N GLY A 100 -3.75 18.03 -8.17
CA GLY A 100 -4.52 18.96 -9.00
C GLY A 100 -3.67 20.14 -9.46
N ALA A 101 -4.04 20.76 -10.59
CA ALA A 101 -3.29 21.86 -11.20
C ALA A 101 -2.99 23.03 -10.22
N LYS A 102 -3.93 23.36 -9.34
CA LYS A 102 -3.77 24.41 -8.31
C LYS A 102 -2.71 24.07 -7.25
N ALA A 103 -2.59 22.80 -6.85
CA ALA A 103 -1.56 22.37 -5.92
C ALA A 103 -0.19 22.42 -6.60
N LEU A 104 -0.15 22.01 -7.86
CA LEU A 104 1.07 22.02 -8.66
C LEU A 104 1.59 23.45 -8.85
N SER A 105 0.71 24.43 -9.15
CA SER A 105 1.11 25.85 -9.24
C SER A 105 1.60 26.41 -7.92
N MET A 106 1.00 26.03 -6.78
CA MET A 106 1.44 26.49 -5.46
C MET A 106 2.82 25.93 -5.09
N ILE A 107 3.07 24.65 -5.35
CA ILE A 107 4.38 24.01 -5.13
C ILE A 107 5.45 24.63 -6.04
N TRP A 108 5.09 24.95 -7.28
CA TRP A 108 6.03 25.55 -8.24
C TRP A 108 6.40 26.98 -7.81
N LEU A 109 5.42 27.81 -7.43
CA LEU A 109 5.67 29.17 -6.93
C LEU A 109 6.49 29.19 -5.63
N LEU A 110 6.24 28.25 -4.71
CA LEU A 110 7.03 28.13 -3.48
C LEU A 110 8.48 27.68 -3.77
N ARG A 111 8.68 26.82 -4.77
CA ARG A 111 10.01 26.38 -5.23
C ARG A 111 10.80 27.50 -5.88
N ASP A 112 10.13 28.38 -6.62
CA ASP A 112 10.76 29.55 -7.24
C ASP A 112 11.08 30.66 -6.21
N THR A 113 10.37 30.68 -5.07
CA THR A 113 10.62 31.66 -3.99
C THR A 113 11.66 31.14 -2.97
N PHE A 114 11.87 29.83 -2.86
CA PHE A 114 12.87 29.18 -2.00
C PHE A 114 13.55 28.01 -2.75
N MET A 115 14.75 28.27 -3.29
CA MET A 115 15.58 27.33 -4.05
C MET A 115 16.33 26.32 -3.13
N PRO A 116 16.99 25.26 -3.65
CA PRO A 116 16.49 24.10 -4.40
C PRO A 116 16.66 22.80 -3.58
N PHE A 117 15.66 21.93 -3.54
CA PHE A 117 15.91 20.51 -3.24
C PHE A 117 16.29 19.81 -4.55
N PRO A 118 17.50 19.24 -4.69
CA PRO A 118 17.86 18.48 -5.87
C PRO A 118 17.05 17.19 -5.85
N TRP A 119 16.13 17.06 -6.80
CA TRP A 119 15.51 15.79 -7.12
C TRP A 119 16.60 14.93 -7.76
N ILE A 120 17.27 14.10 -6.96
CA ILE A 120 18.09 13.04 -7.53
C ILE A 120 17.11 11.96 -7.99
N SER A 121 16.83 11.96 -9.29
CA SER A 121 16.29 10.80 -9.98
C SER A 121 17.35 9.70 -9.94
N THR A 122 17.22 8.72 -9.05
CA THR A 122 17.95 7.46 -9.20
C THR A 122 17.27 6.63 -10.27
N SER A 123 17.47 7.02 -11.53
CA SER A 123 17.51 6.10 -12.66
C SER A 123 18.97 5.93 -13.03
N LEU A 124 19.59 4.85 -12.57
CA LEU A 124 20.81 4.33 -13.20
C LEU A 124 20.47 2.97 -13.82
N PRO A 125 20.40 2.89 -15.16
CA PRO A 125 20.54 1.64 -15.88
C PRO A 125 22.04 1.32 -16.07
N GLY A 126 22.39 0.05 -15.88
CA GLY A 126 23.54 -0.60 -16.54
C GLY A 126 24.94 -0.28 -16.00
N LEU A 127 25.44 -1.16 -15.14
CA LEU A 127 26.75 -1.82 -15.28
C LEU A 127 26.74 -3.13 -14.50
#